data_AF-C5LP74-F1
#
_entry.id   AF-C5LP74-F1
#
_cell.length_a   1.000
_cell.length_b   1.000
_cell.length_c   1.000
_cell.angle_alpha   90.00
_cell.angle_beta   90.00
_cell.angle_gamma   90.00
#
_symmetry.space_group_name_H-M   'P 1'
#
loop_
_entity.id
_entity.type
_entity.pdbx_description
1 polymer ?
#
loop_
_entity_poly.entity_id
_entity_poly.type
_entity_poly.pdbx_seq_one_letter_code
_entity_poly.pdbx_strand_id
1 'polypeptide(L)'
;QTEVFAEMRVPLPYAPTTGGEVLLEDLVADVFAPEVFSDESHYYCCACGKYCEAVRRQWIKSAPPFLWITMHRYAFTDGVRRKILTELSFPLTGLDLTSFNARVYDCVGALEHHSTVAHAGHYTATLKDHSTGIWWRFDDGHVREVDWAPVDGEVQAGESPSERALKRRRTAPERASSHTAYMLLYVQQGYKVDDCPDLPSWLAAEVNRKNEALRLPETFDHQRLCESASVAQETRRGEVRKLITKLPHAHEAVKGPGDLVFAPALALREWSKGTDVVRSLLAEVG
;
A
#
# COMPACT_ATOMS: atom_id res chain seq x y z
N GLN A 1 21.22 -26.17 2.70
CA GLN A 1 21.60 -24.83 2.22
C GLN A 1 21.08 -23.80 3.21
N THR A 2 21.82 -22.72 3.48
CA THR A 2 21.35 -21.61 4.32
C THR A 2 21.41 -20.36 3.47
N GLU A 3 20.31 -19.63 3.43
CA GLU A 3 20.19 -18.39 2.67
C GLU A 3 19.80 -17.27 3.64
N VAL A 4 20.32 -16.07 3.37
CA VAL A 4 19.91 -14.86 4.08
C VAL A 4 18.75 -14.28 3.29
N PHE A 5 17.60 -14.15 3.93
CA PHE A 5 16.50 -13.39 3.38
C PHE A 5 16.43 -12.05 4.08
N ALA A 6 16.09 -11.04 3.29
CA ALA A 6 15.66 -9.77 3.83
C ALA A 6 14.16 -9.92 4.10
N GLU A 7 13.35 -10.00 3.04
CA GLU A 7 11.88 -10.07 3.12
C GLU A 7 11.32 -11.50 3.10
N MET A 8 10.19 -11.70 3.80
CA MET A 8 9.38 -12.91 3.67
C MET A 8 8.25 -12.65 2.69
N ARG A 9 8.16 -13.46 1.64
CA ARG A 9 7.15 -13.33 0.60
C ARG A 9 6.06 -14.37 0.82
N VAL A 10 4.81 -13.93 0.92
CA VAL A 10 3.65 -14.82 1.11
C VAL A 10 2.75 -14.79 -0.14
N PRO A 11 2.39 -15.94 -0.72
CA PRO A 11 1.42 -16.01 -1.81
C PRO A 11 0.02 -15.67 -1.28
N LEU A 12 -0.74 -14.85 -2.01
CA LEU A 12 -2.17 -14.67 -1.72
C LEU A 12 -3.02 -15.50 -2.68
N PRO A 13 -4.06 -16.18 -2.19
CA PRO A 13 -4.98 -16.89 -3.05
C PRO A 13 -5.94 -15.92 -3.76
N TYR A 14 -6.41 -16.28 -4.96
CA TYR A 14 -7.35 -15.46 -5.74
C TYR A 14 -8.75 -15.42 -5.12
N ALA A 15 -9.12 -16.49 -4.42
CA ALA A 15 -10.32 -16.62 -3.63
C ALA A 15 -9.99 -17.45 -2.38
N PRO A 16 -10.71 -17.27 -1.27
CA PRO A 16 -10.49 -18.07 -0.07
C PRO A 16 -10.76 -19.55 -0.36
N THR A 17 -9.87 -20.43 0.07
CA THR A 17 -9.96 -21.89 -0.18
C THR A 17 -11.20 -22.52 0.47
N THR A 18 -11.75 -21.91 1.52
CA THR A 18 -12.79 -22.49 2.39
C THR A 18 -13.97 -21.56 2.69
N GLY A 19 -14.20 -20.52 1.89
CA GLY A 19 -15.27 -19.53 2.16
C GLY A 19 -15.09 -18.75 3.46
N GLY A 20 -13.93 -18.86 4.11
CA GLY A 20 -13.55 -18.13 5.32
C GLY A 20 -12.59 -16.98 5.03
N GLU A 21 -12.19 -16.28 6.09
CA GLU A 21 -11.19 -15.21 6.03
C GLU A 21 -9.80 -15.77 5.67
N VAL A 22 -9.00 -15.02 4.91
CA VAL A 22 -7.60 -15.37 4.67
C VAL A 22 -6.74 -14.79 5.78
N LEU A 23 -6.14 -15.67 6.58
CA LEU A 23 -5.29 -15.30 7.71
C LEU A 23 -3.82 -15.24 7.30
N LEU A 24 -3.09 -14.24 7.76
CA LEU A 24 -1.64 -14.14 7.53
C LEU A 24 -0.88 -15.36 8.07
N GLU A 25 -1.32 -15.90 9.20
CA GLU A 25 -0.73 -17.05 9.86
C GLU A 25 -0.74 -18.29 8.97
N ASP A 26 -1.86 -18.52 8.27
CA ASP A 26 -2.01 -19.63 7.32
C ASP A 26 -1.06 -19.44 6.13
N LEU A 27 -0.99 -18.22 5.58
CA LEU A 27 -0.08 -17.91 4.47
C LEU A 27 1.40 -18.07 4.84
N VAL A 28 1.76 -17.73 6.09
CA VAL A 28 3.12 -17.95 6.59
C VAL A 28 3.38 -19.44 6.83
N ALA A 29 2.41 -20.18 7.34
CA ALA A 29 2.52 -21.63 7.50
C ALA A 29 2.75 -22.34 6.16
N ASP A 30 2.06 -21.89 5.10
CA ASP A 30 2.24 -22.40 3.73
C ASP A 30 3.66 -22.20 3.21
N VAL A 31 4.33 -21.08 3.57
CA VAL A 31 5.74 -20.87 3.21
C VAL A 31 6.64 -21.96 3.81
N PHE A 32 6.33 -22.45 5.01
CA PHE A 32 7.12 -23.47 5.70
C PHE A 32 6.61 -24.90 5.48
N ALA A 33 5.55 -25.08 4.70
CA ALA A 33 4.98 -26.39 4.42
C ALA A 33 6.01 -27.28 3.68
N PRO A 34 6.08 -28.58 4.00
CA PRO A 34 6.93 -29.51 3.26
C PRO A 34 6.49 -29.62 1.79
N GLU A 35 7.42 -29.43 0.88
CA GLU A 35 7.18 -29.64 -0.55
C GLU A 35 7.65 -31.04 -0.94
N VAL A 36 6.75 -31.81 -1.56
CA VAL A 36 7.04 -33.16 -2.05
C VAL A 36 7.35 -33.10 -3.54
N PHE A 37 8.53 -33.59 -3.92
CA PHE A 37 8.97 -33.76 -5.29
C PHE A 37 8.63 -35.18 -5.74
N SER A 38 7.47 -35.37 -6.38
CA SER A 38 7.01 -36.64 -6.98
C SER A 38 6.74 -36.50 -8.49
N ASP A 39 6.48 -37.62 -9.16
CA ASP A 39 5.97 -37.70 -10.53
C ASP A 39 6.77 -36.93 -11.59
N GLU A 40 6.29 -35.79 -12.06
CA GLU A 40 6.98 -34.99 -13.08
C GLU A 40 8.07 -34.08 -12.48
N SER A 41 8.15 -33.99 -11.15
CA SER A 41 9.04 -33.09 -10.40
C SER A 41 10.09 -33.82 -9.56
N HIS A 42 10.44 -35.07 -9.89
CA HIS A 42 11.44 -35.85 -9.14
C HIS A 42 12.77 -35.10 -8.95
N TYR A 43 13.39 -35.26 -7.79
CA TYR A 43 14.70 -34.68 -7.49
C TYR A 43 15.82 -35.58 -8.03
N TYR A 44 16.78 -35.01 -8.74
CA TYR A 44 17.98 -35.75 -9.17
C TYR A 44 18.96 -35.88 -8.02
N CYS A 45 19.10 -37.09 -7.47
CA CYS A 45 20.08 -37.36 -6.42
C CYS A 45 21.42 -37.76 -7.04
N CYS A 46 22.44 -36.91 -6.88
CA CYS A 46 23.80 -37.17 -7.37
C CYS A 46 24.47 -38.38 -6.71
N ALA A 47 24.10 -38.73 -5.47
CA ALA A 47 24.61 -39.92 -4.79
C ALA A 47 23.99 -41.22 -5.34
N CYS A 48 22.71 -41.18 -5.75
CA CYS A 48 22.00 -42.33 -6.31
C CYS A 48 22.13 -42.43 -7.84
N GLY A 49 22.51 -41.35 -8.52
CA GLY A 49 22.59 -41.25 -9.98
C GLY A 49 21.24 -41.30 -10.70
N LYS A 50 20.12 -41.07 -10.00
CA LYS A 50 18.76 -41.18 -10.54
C LYS A 50 17.80 -40.14 -9.96
N TYR A 51 16.69 -39.95 -10.65
CA TYR A 51 15.54 -39.19 -10.19
C TYR A 51 14.80 -40.00 -9.10
N CYS A 52 14.56 -39.38 -7.96
CA CYS A 52 13.92 -39.99 -6.80
C CYS A 52 12.98 -39.02 -6.10
N GLU A 53 12.00 -39.56 -5.39
CA GLU A 53 11.13 -38.77 -4.54
C GLU A 53 11.96 -38.09 -3.45
N ALA A 54 11.66 -36.82 -3.20
CA ALA A 54 12.33 -36.05 -2.17
C ALA A 54 11.34 -35.11 -1.49
N VAL A 55 11.64 -34.74 -0.24
CA VAL A 55 10.85 -33.75 0.49
C VAL A 55 11.77 -32.59 0.83
N ARG A 56 11.39 -31.37 0.41
CA ARG A 56 12.06 -30.13 0.80
C ARG A 56 11.33 -29.51 1.98
N ARG A 57 12.09 -29.12 3.00
CA ARG A 57 11.62 -28.39 4.17
C ARG A 57 12.49 -27.16 4.36
N GLN A 58 11.89 -26.11 4.89
CA GLN A 58 12.57 -24.88 5.26
C GLN A 58 12.12 -24.40 6.63
N TRP A 59 12.98 -23.66 7.33
CA TRP A 59 12.71 -23.10 8.65
C TRP A 59 13.63 -21.90 8.90
N ILE A 60 13.28 -21.07 9.89
CA ILE A 60 14.09 -19.90 10.23
C ILE A 60 15.27 -20.36 11.10
N LYS A 61 16.51 -20.13 10.63
CA LYS A 61 17.71 -20.45 11.41
C LYS A 61 17.99 -19.40 12.49
N SER A 62 17.82 -18.12 12.15
CA SER A 62 17.99 -16.98 13.04
C SER A 62 16.91 -15.95 12.71
N ALA A 63 16.12 -15.58 13.71
CA ALA A 63 15.00 -14.66 13.56
C ALA A 63 15.51 -13.20 13.54
N PRO A 64 15.09 -12.36 12.57
CA PRO A 64 15.49 -10.96 12.54
C PRO A 64 14.72 -10.13 13.57
N PRO A 65 15.29 -9.02 14.10
CA PRO A 65 14.55 -8.10 14.96
C PRO A 65 13.32 -7.47 14.29
N PHE A 66 13.43 -7.21 12.98
CA PHE A 66 12.36 -6.69 12.15
C PHE A 66 12.04 -7.68 11.03
N LEU A 67 10.75 -7.91 10.82
CA LEU A 67 10.23 -8.80 9.80
C LEU A 67 9.25 -8.03 8.90
N TRP A 68 9.69 -7.71 7.70
CA TRP A 68 8.83 -7.33 6.58
C TRP A 68 8.26 -8.56 5.86
N ILE A 69 6.93 -8.60 5.78
CA ILE A 69 6.18 -9.61 5.06
C ILE A 69 5.54 -8.95 3.85
N THR A 70 5.89 -9.39 2.65
CA THR A 70 5.38 -8.86 1.38
C THR A 70 4.34 -9.81 0.81
N MET A 71 3.15 -9.28 0.53
CA MET A 71 2.03 -10.01 -0.06
C MET A 71 2.17 -10.04 -1.58
N HIS A 72 2.27 -11.23 -2.16
CA HIS A 72 2.27 -11.42 -3.61
C HIS A 72 0.87 -11.22 -4.20
N ARG A 73 0.45 -9.95 -4.31
CA ARG A 73 -0.87 -9.57 -4.85
C ARG A 73 -0.94 -9.53 -6.37
N TYR A 74 -0.04 -10.18 -7.09
CA TYR A 74 -0.05 -10.21 -8.55
C TYR A 74 0.11 -11.63 -9.05
N ALA A 75 -0.86 -12.07 -9.84
CA ALA A 75 -0.83 -13.36 -10.51
C ALA A 75 -1.11 -13.17 -12.00
N PHE A 76 -0.53 -14.05 -12.82
CA PHE A 76 -0.90 -14.17 -14.22
C PHE A 76 -2.06 -15.16 -14.33
N THR A 77 -3.16 -14.71 -14.94
CA THR A 77 -4.32 -15.55 -15.25
C THR A 77 -4.65 -15.31 -16.72
N ASP A 78 -4.78 -16.36 -17.52
CA ASP A 78 -5.07 -16.26 -18.97
C ASP A 78 -4.14 -15.29 -19.73
N GLY A 79 -2.84 -15.31 -19.40
CA GLY A 79 -1.84 -14.44 -20.03
C GLY A 79 -1.88 -12.97 -19.60
N VAL A 80 -2.80 -12.56 -18.72
CA VAL A 80 -2.93 -11.20 -18.22
C VAL A 80 -2.55 -11.14 -16.74
N ARG A 81 -1.66 -10.20 -16.40
CA ARG A 81 -1.29 -9.92 -15.00
C ARG A 81 -2.44 -9.19 -14.30
N ARG A 82 -3.03 -9.81 -13.29
CA ARG A 82 -4.12 -9.24 -12.48
C ARG A 82 -3.66 -9.02 -11.04
N LYS A 83 -4.28 -8.04 -10.39
CA LYS A 83 -4.09 -7.78 -8.97
C LYS A 83 -5.08 -8.61 -8.15
N ILE A 84 -4.58 -9.25 -7.10
CA ILE A 84 -5.36 -10.04 -6.15
C ILE A 84 -5.89 -9.09 -5.07
N LEU A 85 -7.21 -8.96 -5.01
CA LEU A 85 -7.93 -8.08 -4.08
C LEU A 85 -8.48 -8.82 -2.86
N THR A 86 -8.13 -10.10 -2.67
CA THR A 86 -8.52 -10.89 -1.51
C THR A 86 -8.17 -10.16 -0.22
N GLU A 87 -9.15 -10.03 0.67
CA GLU A 87 -8.93 -9.44 1.99
C GLU A 87 -8.01 -10.32 2.82
N LEU A 88 -7.00 -9.70 3.43
CA LEU A 88 -6.06 -10.35 4.35
C LEU A 88 -6.34 -9.88 5.77
N SER A 89 -6.61 -10.81 6.67
CA SER A 89 -6.69 -10.59 8.12
C SER A 89 -5.35 -10.92 8.76
N PHE A 90 -4.79 -10.00 9.54
CA PHE A 90 -3.49 -10.15 10.18
C PHE A 90 -3.51 -9.64 11.63
N PRO A 91 -2.70 -10.22 12.53
CA PRO A 91 -2.63 -9.80 13.92
C PRO A 91 -1.84 -8.48 14.06
N LEU A 92 -2.36 -7.55 14.85
CA LEU A 92 -1.61 -6.34 15.21
C LEU A 92 -0.58 -6.61 16.31
N THR A 93 -0.81 -7.63 17.13
CA THR A 93 0.07 -8.06 18.21
C THR A 93 0.12 -9.57 18.26
N GLY A 94 1.28 -10.14 18.59
CA GLY A 94 1.38 -11.57 18.90
C GLY A 94 1.38 -12.50 17.70
N LEU A 95 1.93 -12.09 16.55
CA LEU A 95 2.19 -13.01 15.43
C LEU A 95 3.21 -14.07 15.89
N ASP A 96 2.73 -15.27 16.20
CA ASP A 96 3.56 -16.35 16.74
C ASP A 96 4.18 -17.19 15.62
N LEU A 97 5.50 -17.02 15.42
CA LEU A 97 6.29 -17.81 14.48
C LEU A 97 7.24 -18.79 15.18
N THR A 98 7.03 -19.07 16.47
CA THR A 98 7.91 -19.95 17.26
C THR A 98 7.94 -21.39 16.72
N SER A 99 6.83 -21.88 16.17
CA SER A 99 6.74 -23.17 15.47
C SER A 99 7.72 -23.33 14.31
N PHE A 100 8.19 -22.21 13.73
CA PHE A 100 9.14 -22.18 12.61
C PHE A 100 10.56 -21.81 13.06
N ASN A 101 10.86 -21.99 14.36
CA ASN A 101 12.12 -21.61 15.00
C ASN A 101 12.40 -20.08 14.93
N ALA A 102 11.34 -19.28 14.97
CA ALA A 102 11.44 -17.83 15.05
C ALA A 102 10.94 -17.29 16.41
N ARG A 103 10.27 -16.13 16.39
CA ARG A 103 9.87 -15.36 17.57
C ARG A 103 8.42 -14.90 17.42
N VAL A 104 7.89 -14.34 18.49
CA VAL A 104 6.62 -13.62 18.46
C VAL A 104 6.87 -12.18 18.04
N TYR A 105 6.05 -11.66 17.14
CA TYR A 105 6.19 -10.31 16.61
C TYR A 105 4.92 -9.47 16.76
N ASP A 106 5.09 -8.15 16.86
CA ASP A 106 4.00 -7.17 16.83
C ASP A 106 4.07 -6.33 15.56
N CYS A 107 2.90 -6.02 14.99
CA CYS A 107 2.81 -5.17 13.81
C CYS A 107 3.08 -3.71 14.19
N VAL A 108 3.96 -3.06 13.43
CA VAL A 108 4.33 -1.65 13.60
C VAL A 108 4.08 -0.83 12.34
N GLY A 109 3.74 -1.49 11.22
CA GLY A 109 3.47 -0.78 9.98
C GLY A 109 2.77 -1.64 8.92
N ALA A 110 2.03 -0.97 8.05
CA ALA A 110 1.42 -1.53 6.86
C ALA A 110 1.59 -0.55 5.70
N LEU A 111 2.14 -1.03 4.59
CA LEU A 111 2.17 -0.30 3.32
C LEU A 111 1.02 -0.82 2.45
N GLU A 112 0.13 0.08 2.06
CA GLU A 112 -1.03 -0.23 1.24
C GLU A 112 -0.82 0.29 -0.18
N HIS A 113 -1.18 -0.52 -1.17
CA HIS A 113 -1.20 -0.12 -2.57
C HIS A 113 -2.66 -0.05 -3.04
N HIS A 114 -3.16 1.16 -3.26
CA HIS A 114 -4.52 1.44 -3.71
C HIS A 114 -4.57 1.50 -5.23
N SER A 115 -5.07 0.43 -5.83
CA SER A 115 -5.29 0.33 -7.28
C SER A 115 -6.05 -0.94 -7.62
N THR A 116 -6.78 -0.90 -8.73
CA THR A 116 -7.35 -2.08 -9.39
C THR A 116 -6.48 -2.59 -10.56
N VAL A 117 -5.50 -1.80 -11.02
CA VAL A 117 -4.61 -2.13 -12.14
C VAL A 117 -3.22 -2.53 -11.67
N ALA A 118 -2.52 -3.34 -12.47
CA ALA A 118 -1.22 -3.88 -12.08
C ALA A 118 -0.04 -2.91 -12.24
N HIS A 119 -0.20 -1.87 -13.06
CA HIS A 119 0.92 -1.02 -13.51
C HIS A 119 0.89 0.41 -12.97
N ALA A 120 -0.13 0.76 -12.19
CA ALA A 120 -0.30 2.08 -11.60
C ALA A 120 -1.05 1.96 -10.28
N GLY A 121 -0.87 2.93 -9.39
CA GLY A 121 -1.62 3.02 -8.16
C GLY A 121 -1.06 4.04 -7.20
N HIS A 122 -1.74 4.19 -6.08
CA HIS A 122 -1.39 5.12 -5.01
C HIS A 122 -0.89 4.35 -3.79
N TYR A 123 0.23 4.76 -3.21
CA TYR A 123 0.77 4.12 -2.02
C TYR A 123 0.51 4.96 -0.79
N THR A 124 0.01 4.33 0.27
CA THR A 124 -0.11 4.97 1.59
C THR A 124 0.57 4.09 2.62
N ALA A 125 1.19 4.70 3.62
CA ALA A 125 1.78 3.98 4.73
C ALA A 125 0.97 4.23 6.00
N THR A 126 0.71 3.18 6.76
CA THR A 126 0.19 3.29 8.12
C THR A 126 1.24 2.78 9.08
N LEU A 127 1.66 3.60 10.03
CA LEU A 127 2.75 3.28 10.96
C LEU A 127 2.30 3.55 12.40
N LYS A 128 2.79 2.71 13.32
CA LYS A 128 2.62 2.91 14.75
C LYS A 128 3.79 3.72 15.28
N ASP A 129 3.50 4.85 15.90
CA ASP A 129 4.50 5.59 16.66
C ASP A 129 4.87 4.79 17.91
N HIS A 130 6.14 4.41 18.02
CA HIS A 130 6.65 3.59 19.13
C HIS A 130 6.59 4.34 20.48
N SER A 131 6.71 5.68 20.46
CA SER A 131 6.73 6.49 21.67
C SER A 131 5.35 6.69 22.29
N THR A 132 4.33 6.90 21.45
CA THR A 132 2.95 7.16 21.88
C THR A 132 2.05 5.93 21.79
N GLY A 133 2.41 4.95 20.97
CA GLY A 133 1.60 3.78 20.62
C GLY A 133 0.46 4.09 19.65
N ILE A 134 0.37 5.32 19.13
CA ILE A 134 -0.69 5.80 18.26
C ILE A 134 -0.38 5.42 16.80
N TRP A 135 -1.42 5.08 16.04
CA TRP A 135 -1.30 4.78 14.62
C TRP A 135 -1.56 6.01 13.76
N TRP A 136 -0.70 6.20 12.76
CA TRP A 136 -0.74 7.31 11.83
C TRP A 136 -0.77 6.78 10.41
N ARG A 137 -1.67 7.33 9.58
CA ARG A 137 -1.70 7.11 8.14
C ARG A 137 -1.08 8.30 7.43
N PHE A 138 -0.09 8.00 6.61
CA PHE A 138 0.67 8.89 5.76
C PHE A 138 0.20 8.70 4.32
N ASP A 139 -0.41 9.75 3.78
CA ASP A 139 -0.92 9.84 2.42
C ASP A 139 -0.32 11.10 1.78
N ASP A 140 0.88 10.92 1.21
CA ASP A 140 1.72 12.00 0.71
C ASP A 140 1.89 13.15 1.73
N GLY A 141 1.36 14.34 1.42
CA GLY A 141 1.39 15.52 2.30
C GLY A 141 0.34 15.50 3.42
N HIS A 142 -0.56 14.52 3.44
CA HIS A 142 -1.63 14.41 4.42
C HIS A 142 -1.30 13.33 5.44
N VAL A 143 -1.10 13.75 6.68
CA VAL A 143 -0.88 12.85 7.82
C VAL A 143 -2.08 12.94 8.74
N ARG A 144 -2.67 11.79 9.06
CA ARG A 144 -3.80 11.72 9.99
C ARG A 144 -3.63 10.56 10.96
N GLU A 145 -4.13 10.76 12.16
CA GLU A 145 -4.31 9.69 13.12
C GLU A 145 -5.36 8.70 12.58
N VAL A 146 -5.13 7.42 12.76
CA VAL A 146 -6.09 6.37 12.40
C VAL A 146 -6.29 5.42 13.56
N ASP A 147 -7.54 5.08 13.83
CA ASP A 147 -7.84 3.83 14.53
C ASP A 147 -7.82 2.73 13.48
N TRP A 148 -6.84 1.84 13.54
CA TRP A 148 -6.83 0.63 12.71
C TRP A 148 -7.87 -0.41 13.21
N ALA A 149 -8.96 0.07 13.82
CA ALA A 149 -10.07 -0.72 14.33
C ALA A 149 -11.30 -0.62 13.43
N PRO A 150 -12.18 -1.64 13.40
CA PRO A 150 -13.52 -1.48 12.85
C PRO A 150 -14.19 -0.33 13.60
N VAL A 151 -14.77 0.60 12.83
CA VAL A 151 -15.52 1.73 13.39
C VAL A 151 -16.81 1.19 13.98
N ASP A 152 -16.80 0.90 15.28
CA ASP A 152 -18.00 0.81 16.10
C ASP A 152 -17.71 1.46 17.46
N GLY A 153 -17.98 2.76 17.58
CA GLY A 153 -17.91 3.47 18.86
C GLY A 153 -17.75 4.98 18.72
N GLU A 154 -18.79 5.71 19.09
CA GLU A 154 -18.87 7.17 19.12
C GLU A 154 -17.73 7.81 19.94
N VAL A 155 -17.09 8.83 19.38
CA VAL A 155 -16.05 9.62 20.05
C VAL A 155 -16.72 10.70 20.92
N GLN A 156 -16.52 10.66 22.23
CA GLN A 156 -16.84 11.79 23.12
C GLN A 156 -15.72 12.84 23.12
N ALA A 157 -16.09 14.11 22.95
CA ALA A 157 -15.20 15.25 22.98
C ALA A 157 -14.87 15.66 24.44
N GLY A 158 -13.58 15.67 24.82
CA GLY A 158 -13.13 16.24 26.10
C GLY A 158 -11.94 15.58 26.79
N GLU A 159 -11.40 14.46 26.30
CA GLU A 159 -10.32 13.74 26.99
C GLU A 159 -8.90 14.16 26.52
N SER A 160 -7.94 14.16 27.45
CA SER A 160 -6.55 14.50 27.14
C SER A 160 -5.88 13.42 26.25
N PRO A 161 -4.86 13.79 25.44
CA PRO A 161 -4.17 12.84 24.55
C PRO A 161 -3.57 11.62 25.30
N SER A 162 -3.07 11.85 26.51
CA SER A 162 -2.46 10.80 27.35
C SER A 162 -3.47 9.78 27.88
N GLU A 163 -4.68 10.21 28.22
CA GLU A 163 -5.75 9.33 28.72
C GLU A 163 -6.38 8.52 27.58
N ARG A 164 -6.53 9.13 26.40
CA ARG A 164 -6.98 8.46 25.18
C ARG A 164 -6.01 7.35 24.75
N ALA A 165 -4.70 7.60 24.78
CA ALA A 165 -3.69 6.60 24.44
C ALA A 165 -3.72 5.39 25.39
N LEU A 166 -3.91 5.62 26.70
CA LEU A 166 -3.95 4.54 27.70
C LEU A 166 -5.24 3.70 27.61
N LYS A 167 -6.40 4.33 27.36
CA LYS A 167 -7.67 3.62 27.12
C LYS A 167 -7.64 2.85 25.80
N ARG A 168 -7.16 3.45 24.71
CA ARG A 168 -7.00 2.78 23.41
C ARG A 168 -6.08 1.57 23.47
N ARG A 169 -5.00 1.61 24.26
CA ARG A 169 -4.12 0.45 24.47
C ARG A 169 -4.84 -0.74 25.11
N ARG A 170 -5.94 -0.51 25.85
CA ARG A 170 -6.77 -1.56 26.45
C ARG A 170 -7.89 -2.07 25.54
N THR A 171 -8.31 -1.29 24.54
CA THR A 171 -9.42 -1.61 23.62
C THR A 171 -8.97 -1.78 22.17
N ALA A 172 -7.67 -1.69 21.87
CA ALA A 172 -7.15 -1.88 20.53
C ALA A 172 -7.45 -3.31 20.06
N PRO A 173 -7.97 -3.49 18.84
CA PRO A 173 -8.28 -4.81 18.32
C PRO A 173 -6.99 -5.62 18.17
N GLU A 174 -7.08 -6.92 18.44
CA GLU A 174 -5.96 -7.85 18.27
C GLU A 174 -5.59 -8.02 16.79
N ARG A 175 -6.51 -7.69 15.87
CA ARG A 175 -6.39 -7.95 14.43
C ARG A 175 -6.82 -6.78 13.57
N ALA A 176 -6.45 -6.92 12.30
CA ALA A 176 -6.49 -5.94 11.24
C ALA A 176 -6.87 -6.62 9.93
N SER A 177 -7.72 -6.00 9.10
CA SER A 177 -8.05 -6.52 7.77
C SER A 177 -7.75 -5.51 6.68
N SER A 178 -7.18 -5.95 5.55
CA SER A 178 -6.93 -5.08 4.40
C SER A 178 -6.96 -5.83 3.06
N HIS A 179 -7.63 -5.22 2.09
CA HIS A 179 -7.67 -5.65 0.68
C HIS A 179 -6.45 -5.17 -0.12
N THR A 180 -5.73 -4.17 0.39
CA THR A 180 -4.70 -3.42 -0.35
C THR A 180 -3.33 -3.43 0.32
N ALA A 181 -3.23 -3.91 1.57
CA ALA A 181 -1.96 -4.11 2.26
C ALA A 181 -1.03 -4.93 1.36
N TYR A 182 0.07 -4.33 0.95
CA TYR A 182 1.08 -4.89 0.06
C TYR A 182 2.31 -5.37 0.82
N MET A 183 2.65 -4.68 1.91
CA MET A 183 3.73 -5.07 2.81
C MET A 183 3.30 -4.80 4.26
N LEU A 184 3.63 -5.70 5.18
CA LEU A 184 3.47 -5.53 6.62
C LEU A 184 4.83 -5.51 7.28
N LEU A 185 4.99 -4.65 8.29
CA LEU A 185 6.21 -4.51 9.07
C LEU A 185 5.94 -4.96 10.51
N TYR A 186 6.72 -5.94 10.94
CA TYR A 186 6.65 -6.53 12.27
C TYR A 186 7.97 -6.32 13.02
N VAL A 187 7.88 -6.14 14.34
CA VAL A 187 9.04 -6.07 15.25
C VAL A 187 8.95 -7.20 16.26
N GLN A 188 10.09 -7.81 16.59
CA GLN A 188 10.15 -8.88 17.58
C GLN A 188 9.71 -8.34 18.95
N GLN A 189 8.84 -9.08 19.65
CA GLN A 189 8.42 -8.71 21.00
C GLN A 189 9.62 -8.61 21.95
N GLY A 190 9.66 -7.53 22.72
CA GLY A 190 10.74 -7.24 23.65
C GLY A 190 12.01 -6.66 23.01
N TYR A 191 12.04 -6.47 21.69
CA TYR A 191 13.12 -5.73 21.04
C TYR A 191 13.06 -4.26 21.46
N LYS A 192 14.18 -3.74 21.96
CA LYS A 192 14.31 -2.31 22.27
C LYS A 192 14.80 -1.61 21.01
N VAL A 193 13.94 -0.78 20.45
CA VAL A 193 14.34 0.16 19.41
C VAL A 193 15.17 1.23 20.09
N ASP A 194 16.46 1.30 19.76
CA ASP A 194 17.31 2.40 20.22
C ASP A 194 16.73 3.72 19.70
N ASP A 195 16.83 4.77 20.51
CA ASP A 195 16.42 6.10 20.07
C ASP A 195 17.20 6.48 18.82
N CYS A 196 16.50 7.09 17.85
CA CYS A 196 17.15 7.62 16.66
C CYS A 196 18.19 8.65 17.12
N PRO A 197 19.49 8.43 16.86
CA PRO A 197 20.51 9.36 17.33
C PRO A 197 20.29 10.72 16.69
N ASP A 198 20.54 11.79 17.46
CA ASP A 198 20.51 13.14 16.92
C ASP A 198 21.41 13.26 15.69
N LEU A 199 20.96 14.05 14.70
CA LEU A 199 21.77 14.30 13.52
C LEU A 199 23.12 14.91 13.93
N PRO A 200 24.25 14.40 13.41
CA PRO A 200 25.55 15.02 13.63
C PRO A 200 25.54 16.50 13.28
N SER A 201 26.20 17.32 14.10
CA SER A 201 26.16 18.79 13.99
C SER A 201 26.55 19.32 12.61
N TRP A 202 27.55 18.72 11.97
CA TRP A 202 27.99 19.10 10.62
C TRP A 202 26.90 18.83 9.57
N LEU A 203 26.16 17.73 9.71
CA LEU A 203 25.10 17.36 8.78
C LEU A 203 23.88 18.26 8.98
N ALA A 204 23.52 18.55 10.24
CA ALA A 204 22.49 19.51 10.57
C ALA A 204 22.81 20.91 10.00
N ALA A 205 24.06 21.36 10.13
CA ALA A 205 24.52 22.63 9.56
C ALA A 205 24.40 22.65 8.02
N GLU A 206 24.79 21.55 7.35
CA GLU A 206 24.70 21.43 5.90
C GLU A 206 23.25 21.38 5.40
N VAL A 207 22.37 20.64 6.08
CA VAL A 207 20.92 20.61 5.78
C VAL A 207 20.31 22.00 5.93
N ASN A 208 20.63 22.72 7.02
CA ASN A 208 20.14 24.07 7.23
C ASN A 208 20.64 25.04 6.16
N ARG A 209 21.91 24.94 5.76
CA ARG A 209 22.49 25.75 4.68
C ARG A 209 21.77 25.52 3.35
N LYS A 210 21.45 24.27 3.00
CA LYS A 210 20.68 23.92 1.79
C LYS A 210 19.23 24.38 1.86
N ASN A 211 18.57 24.18 3.00
CA ASN A 211 17.20 24.66 3.21
C ASN A 211 17.12 26.18 3.05
N GLU A 212 18.13 26.93 3.52
CA GLU A 212 18.18 28.38 3.35
C GLU A 212 18.37 28.79 1.88
N ALA A 213 19.22 28.08 1.13
CA ALA A 213 19.36 28.31 -0.31
C ALA A 213 18.06 28.02 -1.09
N LEU A 214 17.24 27.09 -0.61
CA LEU A 214 15.92 26.79 -1.17
C LEU A 214 14.82 27.75 -0.74
N ARG A 215 15.07 28.65 0.23
CA ARG A 215 14.10 29.69 0.64
C ARG A 215 14.15 30.95 -0.22
N LEU A 216 15.05 31.00 -1.22
CA LEU A 216 15.14 32.14 -2.13
C LEU A 216 13.81 32.35 -2.89
N PRO A 217 13.39 33.60 -3.17
CA PRO A 217 12.07 33.90 -3.75
C PRO A 217 11.72 33.13 -5.04
N GLU A 218 12.72 32.75 -5.82
CA GLU A 218 12.58 32.05 -7.10
C GLU A 218 12.00 30.62 -6.95
N THR A 219 12.22 29.95 -5.81
CA THR A 219 11.66 28.60 -5.56
C THR A 219 10.22 28.65 -5.04
N PHE A 220 9.86 29.71 -4.32
CA PHE A 220 8.48 29.97 -3.88
C PHE A 220 7.55 30.20 -5.08
N ASP A 221 8.04 30.88 -6.12
CA ASP A 221 7.30 31.00 -7.38
C ASP A 221 7.07 29.64 -8.04
N HIS A 222 8.06 28.74 -8.04
CA HIS A 222 7.87 27.39 -8.59
C HIS A 222 6.84 26.56 -7.80
N GLN A 223 6.85 26.61 -6.46
CA GLN A 223 5.86 25.90 -5.65
C GLN A 223 4.45 26.45 -5.88
N ARG A 224 4.28 27.78 -5.90
CA ARG A 224 2.99 28.42 -6.23
C ARG A 224 2.53 28.11 -7.64
N LEU A 225 3.45 28.04 -8.60
CA LEU A 225 3.14 27.62 -9.98
C LEU A 225 2.65 26.17 -10.01
N CYS A 226 3.31 25.25 -9.31
CA CYS A 226 2.86 23.85 -9.21
C CYS A 226 1.50 23.70 -8.51
N GLU A 227 1.27 24.41 -7.40
CA GLU A 227 -0.01 24.44 -6.69
C GLU A 227 -1.12 25.06 -7.55
N SER A 228 -0.84 26.14 -8.28
CA SER A 228 -1.79 26.74 -9.21
C SER A 228 -2.11 25.81 -10.38
N ALA A 229 -1.12 25.04 -10.87
CA ALA A 229 -1.29 24.07 -11.93
C ALA A 229 -2.11 22.85 -11.46
N SER A 230 -1.89 22.37 -10.24
CA SER A 230 -2.66 21.26 -9.66
C SER A 230 -4.11 21.67 -9.40
N VAL A 231 -4.34 22.86 -8.82
CA VAL A 231 -5.68 23.43 -8.64
C VAL A 231 -6.37 23.65 -9.99
N ALA A 232 -5.67 24.16 -11.00
CA ALA A 232 -6.21 24.29 -12.35
C ALA A 232 -6.57 22.93 -12.96
N GLN A 233 -5.76 21.89 -12.75
CA GLN A 233 -6.05 20.53 -13.23
C GLN A 233 -7.26 19.90 -12.53
N GLU A 234 -7.41 20.10 -11.22
CA GLU A 234 -8.57 19.65 -10.43
C GLU A 234 -9.85 20.36 -10.87
N THR A 235 -9.78 21.67 -11.11
CA THR A 235 -10.89 22.50 -11.62
C THR A 235 -11.32 22.01 -13.01
N ARG A 236 -10.35 21.76 -13.90
CA ARG A 236 -10.59 21.26 -15.25
C ARG A 236 -11.21 19.86 -15.24
N ARG A 237 -10.78 18.97 -14.34
CA ARG A 237 -11.41 17.66 -14.12
C ARG A 237 -12.86 17.79 -13.63
N GLY A 238 -13.12 18.72 -12.71
CA GLY A 238 -14.47 19.02 -12.23
C GLY A 238 -15.41 19.56 -13.31
N GLU A 239 -14.91 20.44 -14.19
CA GLU A 239 -15.64 20.96 -15.34
C GLU A 239 -15.96 19.87 -16.36
N VAL A 240 -14.97 19.05 -16.74
CA VAL A 240 -15.16 17.91 -17.64
C VAL A 240 -16.22 16.95 -17.06
N ARG A 241 -16.20 16.67 -15.76
CA ARG A 241 -17.19 15.80 -15.11
C ARG A 241 -18.61 16.38 -15.17
N LYS A 242 -18.78 17.70 -15.03
CA LYS A 242 -20.07 18.39 -15.18
C LYS A 242 -20.56 18.42 -16.63
N LEU A 243 -19.65 18.44 -17.60
CA LEU A 243 -19.95 18.41 -19.04
C LEU A 243 -20.37 17.01 -19.50
N ILE A 244 -19.70 15.97 -19.00
CA ILE A 244 -20.06 14.56 -19.27
C ILE A 244 -21.54 14.30 -18.91
N THR A 245 -22.04 14.87 -17.80
CA THR A 245 -23.45 14.71 -17.39
C THR A 245 -24.47 15.48 -18.25
N LYS A 246 -24.03 16.40 -19.13
CA LYS A 246 -24.91 17.19 -20.00
C LYS A 246 -24.97 16.70 -21.44
N LEU A 247 -24.13 15.74 -21.81
CA LEU A 247 -24.10 15.15 -23.15
C LEU A 247 -25.24 14.12 -23.30
N PRO A 248 -26.11 14.23 -24.31
CA PRO A 248 -27.14 13.23 -24.57
C PRO A 248 -26.48 11.87 -24.85
N HIS A 249 -26.96 10.79 -24.23
CA HIS A 249 -26.43 9.42 -24.32
C HIS A 249 -25.05 9.16 -23.67
N ALA A 250 -24.48 10.09 -22.89
CA ALA A 250 -23.17 9.89 -22.25
C ALA A 250 -23.11 8.71 -21.26
N HIS A 251 -24.24 8.37 -20.64
CA HIS A 251 -24.35 7.30 -19.65
C HIS A 251 -24.26 5.88 -20.26
N GLU A 252 -24.47 5.74 -21.58
CA GLU A 252 -24.46 4.44 -22.26
C GLU A 252 -23.14 4.17 -23.00
N ALA A 253 -22.40 5.21 -23.40
CA ALA A 253 -21.23 5.12 -24.28
C ALA A 253 -19.86 5.28 -23.58
N VAL A 254 -19.79 5.86 -22.37
CA VAL A 254 -18.53 6.07 -21.63
C VAL A 254 -18.47 5.16 -20.42
N LYS A 255 -17.65 4.12 -20.50
CA LYS A 255 -17.43 3.13 -19.44
C LYS A 255 -16.03 3.26 -18.80
N GLY A 256 -15.12 4.03 -19.39
CA GLY A 256 -13.78 4.27 -18.83
C GLY A 256 -13.11 5.58 -19.26
N PRO A 257 -12.01 5.98 -18.59
CA PRO A 257 -11.31 7.25 -18.81
C PRO A 257 -10.54 7.36 -20.15
N GLY A 258 -10.68 6.38 -21.05
CA GLY A 258 -10.10 6.38 -22.39
C GLY A 258 -11.12 6.27 -23.53
N ASP A 259 -12.42 6.29 -23.23
CA ASP A 259 -13.46 6.16 -24.26
C ASP A 259 -13.62 7.47 -25.03
N LEU A 260 -13.54 7.37 -26.36
CA LEU A 260 -13.75 8.50 -27.27
C LEU A 260 -15.25 8.64 -27.56
N VAL A 261 -15.82 9.79 -27.22
CA VAL A 261 -17.20 10.15 -27.58
C VAL A 261 -17.19 11.16 -28.71
N PHE A 262 -17.89 10.84 -29.80
CA PHE A 262 -18.13 11.79 -30.87
C PHE A 262 -19.26 12.73 -30.46
N ALA A 263 -18.92 13.96 -30.10
CA ALA A 263 -19.88 15.02 -29.87
C ALA A 263 -20.27 15.68 -31.21
N PRO A 264 -21.56 15.95 -31.46
CA PRO A 264 -21.98 16.70 -32.64
C PRO A 264 -21.30 18.08 -32.68
N ALA A 265 -20.79 18.48 -33.86
CA ALA A 265 -20.04 19.73 -34.04
C ALA A 265 -20.79 20.98 -33.55
N LEU A 266 -22.12 20.97 -33.57
CA LEU A 266 -22.96 22.05 -33.04
C LEU A 266 -22.85 22.20 -31.51
N ALA A 267 -22.76 21.10 -30.76
CA ALA A 267 -22.61 21.13 -29.30
C ALA A 267 -21.20 21.61 -28.89
N LEU A 268 -20.17 21.20 -29.64
CA LEU A 268 -18.79 21.71 -29.50
C LEU A 268 -18.71 23.21 -29.81
N ARG A 269 -19.44 23.69 -30.82
CA ARG A 269 -19.49 25.12 -31.16
C ARG A 269 -20.17 25.96 -30.08
N GLU A 270 -21.25 25.50 -29.47
CA GLU A 270 -21.85 26.20 -28.32
C GLU A 270 -20.93 26.21 -27.10
N TRP A 271 -20.23 25.11 -26.84
CA TRP A 271 -19.25 25.02 -25.76
C TRP A 271 -18.05 25.97 -25.97
N SER A 272 -17.55 26.09 -27.20
CA SER A 272 -16.44 26.99 -27.58
C SER A 272 -16.75 28.49 -27.43
N LYS A 273 -18.03 28.86 -27.27
CA LYS A 273 -18.41 30.26 -27.02
C LYS A 273 -18.01 30.73 -25.63
N GLY A 274 -17.83 29.82 -24.66
CA GLY A 274 -17.52 30.14 -23.26
C GLY A 274 -16.06 29.97 -22.81
N THR A 275 -15.16 29.45 -23.66
CA THR A 275 -13.74 29.24 -23.31
C THR A 275 -12.83 29.62 -24.47
N ASP A 276 -11.96 30.63 -24.27
CA ASP A 276 -11.12 31.22 -25.33
C ASP A 276 -10.09 30.25 -25.92
N VAL A 277 -9.69 29.23 -25.16
CA VAL A 277 -8.71 28.20 -25.57
C VAL A 277 -9.24 27.34 -26.74
N VAL A 278 -10.55 27.12 -26.82
CA VAL A 278 -11.16 26.24 -27.83
C VAL A 278 -11.29 26.97 -29.18
N ARG A 279 -11.43 28.29 -29.17
CA ARG A 279 -11.45 29.11 -30.40
C ARG A 279 -10.11 29.09 -31.13
N SER A 280 -9.00 29.02 -30.40
CA SER A 280 -7.65 28.92 -30.98
C SER A 280 -7.44 27.57 -31.67
N LEU A 281 -7.84 26.46 -31.04
CA LEU A 281 -7.73 25.12 -31.61
C LEU A 281 -8.65 24.89 -32.82
N LEU A 282 -9.87 25.45 -32.81
CA LEU A 282 -10.81 25.37 -33.94
C LEU A 282 -10.42 26.28 -35.11
N ALA A 283 -9.55 27.27 -34.91
CA ALA A 283 -9.03 28.13 -35.97
C ALA A 283 -7.86 27.49 -36.73
N GLU A 284 -7.11 26.57 -36.10
CA GLU A 284 -6.03 25.81 -36.75
C GLU A 284 -6.51 24.57 -37.50
N VAL A 285 -7.66 24.02 -37.10
CA VAL A 285 -8.29 22.87 -37.76
C VAL A 285 -9.49 23.37 -38.57
N GLY A 286 -9.21 23.90 -39.76
CA GLY A 286 -10.20 24.43 -40.70
C GLY A 286 -11.27 23.42 -41.13
#